data_AF-A0AA40YER0-F1
#
_entry.id   AF-A0AA40YER0-F1
#
_cell.length_a   1.000
_cell.length_b   1.000
_cell.length_c   1.000
_cell.angle_alpha   90.00
_cell.angle_beta   90.00
_cell.angle_gamma   90.00
#
_symmetry.space_group_name_H-M   'P 1'
#
loop_
_entity.id
_entity.type
_entity.pdbx_description
1 polymer ?
#
loop_
_entity_poly.entity_id
_entity_poly.type
_entity_poly.pdbx_seq_one_letter_code
_entity_poly.pdbx_strand_id
1 'polypeptide(L)' 'MNHRNQLDIFDHDPARLAKANRAAAEHALTDPFFSAQVRQDRHDYYITEAERLERLAAMAEKPATTAA' A
#
# COMPACT_ATOMS: atom_id res chain seq x y z
N MET A 1 3.90 -28.73 10.24
CA MET A 1 4.21 -27.36 9.79
C MET A 1 3.17 -26.96 8.78
N ASN A 2 2.41 -25.90 9.05
CA ASN A 2 1.18 -25.57 8.33
C ASN A 2 1.53 -24.64 7.14
N HIS A 3 1.43 -25.14 5.91
CA HIS A 3 1.73 -24.41 4.67
C HIS A 3 0.80 -23.21 4.41
N ARG A 4 -0.26 -23.06 5.21
CA ARG A 4 -1.19 -21.92 5.13
C ARG A 4 -0.54 -20.57 5.48
N ASN A 5 0.54 -20.56 6.26
CA ASN A 5 1.23 -19.32 6.64
C ASN A 5 2.18 -18.78 5.56
N GLN A 6 2.46 -19.57 4.50
CA GLN A 6 3.31 -19.16 3.38
C GLN A 6 2.50 -18.49 2.25
N LEU A 7 1.18 -18.65 2.23
CA LEU A 7 0.29 -18.02 1.24
C LEU A 7 -0.17 -16.61 1.67
N ASP A 8 -0.05 -16.25 2.95
CA ASP A 8 -0.29 -14.89 3.47
C ASP A 8 0.72 -13.84 2.97
N ILE A 9 1.84 -14.26 2.37
CA ILE A 9 2.76 -13.33 1.68
C ILE A 9 2.11 -12.74 0.42
N PHE A 10 1.13 -13.45 -0.15
CA PHE A 10 0.40 -13.06 -1.35
C PHE A 10 -1.04 -12.64 -1.06
N ASP A 11 -1.36 -12.33 0.20
CA ASP A 11 -2.58 -11.58 0.52
C ASP A 11 -2.40 -10.14 -0.02
N HIS A 12 -2.53 -10.03 -1.35
CA HIS A 12 -2.52 -8.81 -2.14
C HIS A 12 -3.81 -8.04 -1.92
N ASP A 13 -4.26 -7.92 -0.67
CA ASP A 13 -5.35 -7.05 -0.31
C ASP A 13 -4.89 -5.60 -0.54
N PRO A 14 -5.40 -4.92 -1.59
CA PRO A 14 -4.95 -3.58 -1.89
C PRO A 14 -5.28 -2.61 -0.76
N ALA A 15 -6.32 -2.86 0.04
CA ALA A 15 -6.64 -2.03 1.21
C ALA A 15 -5.59 -2.19 2.32
N ARG A 16 -5.17 -3.43 2.61
CA ARG A 16 -4.10 -3.70 3.58
C ARG A 16 -2.75 -3.12 3.13
N LEU A 17 -2.42 -3.26 1.85
CA LEU A 17 -1.21 -2.68 1.27
C LEU A 17 -1.25 -1.16 1.24
N ALA A 18 -2.40 -0.54 0.96
CA ALA A 18 -2.56 0.91 1.03
C ALA A 18 -2.26 1.43 2.45
N LYS A 19 -2.83 0.79 3.47
CA LYS A 19 -2.57 1.14 4.88
C LYS A 19 -1.09 1.00 5.24
N ALA A 20 -0.42 -0.05 4.77
CA ALA A 20 1.01 -0.23 4.99
C ALA A 20 1.84 0.89 4.34
N ASN A 21 1.48 1.31 3.12
CA ASN A 21 2.14 2.43 2.44
C ASN A 21 1.90 3.76 3.17
N ARG A 22 0.69 4.03 3.69
CA ARG A 22 0.43 5.23 4.53
C ARG A 22 1.36 5.28 5.76
N ALA A 23 1.49 4.17 6.47
CA ALA A 23 2.40 4.10 7.63
C ALA A 23 3.88 4.26 7.22
N ALA A 24 4.28 3.69 6.07
CA ALA A 24 5.63 3.86 5.53
C ALA A 24 5.91 5.31 5.12
N ALA A 25 4.92 6.04 4.58
CA ALA A 25 5.04 7.46 4.25
C ALA A 25 5.34 8.31 5.50
N GLU A 26 4.57 8.10 6.59
CA GLU A 26 4.80 8.79 7.86
C GLU A 26 6.21 8.50 8.41
N HIS A 27 6.64 7.23 8.37
CA HIS A 27 7.96 6.86 8.84
C HIS A 27 9.09 7.49 7.99
N ALA A 28 8.91 7.55 6.66
CA ALA A 28 9.91 8.09 5.74
C ALA A 28 10.32 9.53 6.08
N LEU A 29 9.40 10.37 6.56
CA LEU A 29 9.69 11.74 6.98
C LEU A 29 10.61 11.84 8.20
N THR A 30 10.75 10.77 8.98
CA THR A 30 11.53 10.75 10.23
C THR A 30 12.78 9.89 10.15
N ASP A 31 13.04 9.25 9.02
CA ASP A 31 14.13 8.30 8.86
C ASP A 31 15.51 8.99 8.91
N PRO A 32 16.31 8.77 9.97
CA PRO A 32 17.54 9.52 10.21
C PRO A 32 18.67 9.19 9.22
N PHE A 33 18.53 8.12 8.45
CA PHE A 33 19.55 7.68 7.50
C PHE A 33 19.49 8.40 6.15
N PHE A 34 18.45 9.21 5.91
CA PHE A 34 18.24 9.89 4.64
C PHE A 34 18.26 11.42 4.77
N SER A 35 18.73 12.07 3.72
CA SER A 35 18.64 13.54 3.61
C SER A 35 17.17 13.99 3.59
N ALA A 36 16.93 15.26 3.92
CA ALA A 36 15.57 15.81 3.91
C ALA A 36 14.86 15.64 2.55
N GLN A 37 15.57 15.86 1.44
CA GLN A 37 15.02 15.64 0.10
C GLN A 37 14.63 14.18 -0.13
N VAL A 38 15.52 13.24 0.19
CA VAL A 38 15.23 11.81 -0.02
C VAL A 38 14.09 11.32 0.88
N ARG A 39 13.97 11.85 2.10
CA ARG A 39 12.82 11.59 2.96
C ARG A 39 11.51 12.06 2.34
N GLN A 40 11.50 13.25 1.74
CA GLN A 40 10.33 13.78 1.06
C GLN A 40 9.99 12.93 -0.19
N ASP A 41 10.98 12.61 -1.03
CA ASP A 41 10.77 11.79 -2.22
C ASP A 41 10.20 10.41 -1.86
N ARG A 42 10.69 9.79 -0.78
CA ARG A 42 10.17 8.51 -0.27
C ARG A 42 8.76 8.63 0.28
N HIS A 43 8.47 9.69 1.04
CA HIS A 43 7.12 9.97 1.52
C HIS A 43 6.15 10.07 0.33
N ASP A 44 6.48 10.88 -0.67
CA ASP A 44 5.63 11.14 -1.83
C ASP A 44 5.40 9.88 -2.67
N TYR A 45 6.44 9.05 -2.80
CA TYR A 45 6.32 7.72 -3.41
C TYR A 45 5.29 6.85 -2.67
N TYR A 46 5.42 6.71 -1.35
CA TYR A 46 4.52 5.87 -0.56
C TYR A 46 3.09 6.41 -0.54
N ILE A 47 2.89 7.73 -0.53
CA ILE A 47 1.56 8.34 -0.67
C ILE A 47 0.95 7.99 -2.03
N THR A 48 1.69 8.18 -3.12
CA THR A 48 1.22 7.89 -4.48
C THR A 48 0.82 6.41 -4.62
N GLU A 49 1.61 5.51 -4.06
CA GLU A 49 1.33 4.07 -4.09
C GLU A 49 0.13 3.70 -3.22
N ALA A 50 -0.02 4.30 -2.03
CA ALA A 50 -1.21 4.12 -1.20
C ALA A 50 -2.49 4.53 -1.93
N GLU A 51 -2.50 5.69 -2.58
CA GLU A 51 -3.65 6.16 -3.35
C GLU A 51 -3.98 5.24 -4.54
N ARG A 52 -2.95 4.71 -5.22
CA ARG A 52 -3.14 3.73 -6.29
C ARG A 52 -3.82 2.47 -5.77
N LEU A 53 -3.38 1.97 -4.62
CA LEU A 53 -3.92 0.78 -3.98
C LEU A 53 -5.34 1.00 -3.42
N GLU A 54 -5.64 2.18 -2.87
CA GLU A 54 -6.99 2.58 -2.44
C GLU A 54 -7.97 2.57 -3.62
N ARG A 55 -7.55 3.08 -4.79
CA ARG A 55 -8.35 3.01 -6.02
C ARG A 55 -8.61 1.56 -6.45
N LEU A 56 -7.60 0.69 -6.35
CA LEU A 56 -7.75 -0.73 -6.67
C LEU A 56 -8.68 -1.45 -5.70
N ALA A 57 -8.56 -1.18 -4.40
CA ALA A 57 -9.46 -1.73 -3.38
C ALA A 57 -10.92 -1.33 -3.66
N ALA A 58 -11.15 -0.05 -3.96
CA ALA A 58 -12.49 0.46 -4.29
C ALA A 58 -13.07 -0.15 -5.58
N MET A 59 -12.24 -0.55 -6.54
CA MET A 59 -12.67 -1.28 -7.73
C MET A 59 -12.99 -2.74 -7.43
N ALA A 60 -12.27 -3.38 -6.50
CA ALA A 60 -12.52 -4.76 -6.09
C ALA A 60 -13.77 -4.91 -5.22
N GLU A 61 -14.05 -3.92 -4.37
CA GLU A 61 -15.27 -3.88 -3.54
C GLU A 61 -16.54 -3.58 -4.34
N LYS A 62 -16.42 -2.93 -5.50
CA LYS A 62 -17.52 -2.78 -6.45
C LYS A 62 -17.66 -4.09 -7.23
N PRO A 63 -18.71 -4.92 -7.00
CA PRO A 63 -18.97 -6.03 -7.89
C PRO A 63 -19.15 -5.47 -9.29
N ALA A 64 -18.55 -6.12 -10.30
CA ALA A 64 -18.67 -5.78 -11.71
C ALA A 64 -20.14 -5.80 -12.14
N THR A 65 -20.86 -4.73 -11.84
CA THR A 65 -22.24 -4.52 -12.29
C THR A 65 -22.16 -3.64 -13.53
N THR A 66 -21.75 -4.28 -14.62
CA THR A 66 -21.93 -3.84 -16.00
C THR A 66 -21.84 -5.10 -16.85
N ALA A 67 -22.77 -5.51 -17.70
CA ALA A 67 -24.18 -5.22 -17.96
C ALA A 67 -24.62 -6.38 -18.88
N ALA A 68 -25.87 -6.81 -18.77
CA ALA A 68 -26.51 -7.78 -19.68
C ALA A 68 -26.77 -7.16 -21.06
#